data_AF-A0A0J7KYF2-F1
#
_entry.id   AF-A0A0J7KYF2-F1
#
_cell.length_a   1.000
_cell.length_b   1.000
_cell.length_c   1.000
_cell.angle_alpha   90.00
_cell.angle_beta   90.00
_cell.angle_gamma   90.00
#
_symmetry.space_group_name_H-M   'P 1'
#
loop_
_entity.id
_entity.type
_entity.pdbx_description
1 polymer ?
#
loop_
_entity_poly.entity_id
_entity_poly.type
_entity_poly.pdbx_seq_one_letter_code
_entity_poly.pdbx_strand_id
1 'polypeptide(L)'
;MTGILFLFQEKNSFLNYNVSCILTLPPYQRQGYGRLLIDFSYLLTRVEKKIGSPEKPLSDLGLISYRSYWKDVLLQYLCNFGGKEISVKDISKEMAIDSYDIVSTLQALGMMKYWKGKHIILKKQDVIDDYKDRVKRRGPVYKEIDPECLKWNPFQPPKTPSASN
;
A
#
# COMPACT_ATOMS: atom_id res chain seq x y z
N MET A 1 -9.90 -16.92 22.22
CA MET A 1 -9.62 -15.85 21.24
C MET A 1 -9.06 -16.53 20.00
N THR A 2 -9.91 -16.92 19.05
CA THR A 2 -9.46 -17.59 17.82
C THR A 2 -8.81 -16.50 16.96
N GLY A 3 -7.47 -16.42 16.94
CA GLY A 3 -6.76 -15.46 16.12
C GLY A 3 -7.00 -15.79 14.65
N ILE A 4 -7.81 -15.00 13.95
CA ILE A 4 -8.21 -15.26 12.56
C ILE A 4 -7.10 -14.86 11.57
N LEU A 5 -6.33 -13.83 11.92
CA LEU A 5 -5.35 -13.15 11.08
C LEU A 5 -4.15 -12.69 11.93
N PHE A 6 -2.95 -12.65 11.34
CA PHE A 6 -1.73 -12.18 12.00
C PHE A 6 -0.94 -11.24 11.09
N LEU A 7 -0.49 -10.11 11.64
CA LEU A 7 0.43 -9.15 11.01
C LEU A 7 1.56 -8.90 11.99
N PHE A 8 2.80 -9.10 11.54
CA PHE A 8 4.00 -8.77 12.30
C PHE A 8 4.74 -7.61 11.62
N GLN A 9 5.06 -6.60 12.42
CA GLN A 9 5.87 -5.44 12.04
C GLN A 9 6.92 -5.24 13.13
N GLU A 10 8.18 -5.09 12.75
CA GLU A 10 9.23 -4.78 13.73
C GLU A 10 9.09 -3.35 14.24
N LYS A 11 9.47 -3.13 15.51
CA LYS A 11 9.43 -1.81 16.13
C LYS A 11 10.45 -0.82 15.54
N ASN A 12 11.55 -1.31 14.96
CA ASN A 12 12.63 -0.53 14.37
C ASN A 12 13.21 -1.27 13.15
N SER A 13 12.50 -1.29 12.01
CA SER A 13 13.11 -1.78 10.78
C SER A 13 14.02 -0.72 10.18
N PHE A 14 15.33 -0.99 10.15
CA PHE A 14 16.33 -0.16 9.45
C PHE A 14 16.04 -0.02 7.94
N LEU A 15 15.27 -0.95 7.38
CA LEU A 15 14.91 -1.03 5.96
C LEU A 15 13.52 -0.46 5.64
N ASN A 16 12.85 0.19 6.60
CA ASN A 16 11.48 0.73 6.46
C ASN A 16 10.45 -0.31 5.99
N TYR A 17 10.61 -1.58 6.41
CA TYR A 17 9.58 -2.57 6.16
C TYR A 17 8.37 -2.31 7.05
N ASN A 18 7.20 -2.17 6.43
CA ASN A 18 5.95 -1.99 7.17
C ASN A 18 5.30 -3.33 7.57
N VAL A 19 5.77 -4.42 6.98
CA VAL A 19 5.29 -5.77 7.23
C VAL A 19 6.45 -6.74 7.10
N SER A 20 6.64 -7.56 8.13
CA SER A 20 7.55 -8.72 8.12
C SER A 20 6.82 -10.04 7.86
N CYS A 21 5.58 -10.19 8.36
CA CYS A 21 4.76 -11.37 8.03
C CYS A 21 3.27 -11.01 8.00
N ILE A 22 2.56 -11.49 6.97
CA ILE A 22 1.10 -11.51 6.89
C ILE A 22 0.64 -12.96 6.76
N LEU A 23 -0.27 -13.37 7.65
CA LEU A 23 -0.90 -14.67 7.59
C LEU A 23 -2.42 -14.53 7.64
N THR A 24 -3.07 -15.16 6.68
CA THR A 24 -4.51 -15.45 6.72
C THR A 24 -4.68 -16.97 6.87
N LEU A 25 -5.39 -17.40 7.91
CA LEU A 25 -5.64 -18.83 8.14
C LEU A 25 -6.32 -19.48 6.91
N PRO A 26 -6.00 -20.73 6.55
CA PRO A 26 -6.54 -21.42 5.38
C PRO A 26 -8.07 -21.28 5.15
N PRO A 27 -8.95 -21.46 6.16
CA PRO A 27 -10.40 -21.34 5.95
C PRO A 27 -10.87 -19.92 5.59
N TYR A 28 -10.05 -18.89 5.84
CA TYR A 28 -10.40 -17.48 5.59
C TYR A 28 -9.66 -16.89 4.37
N GLN A 29 -8.88 -17.70 3.65
CA GLN A 29 -8.22 -17.26 2.43
C GLN A 29 -9.24 -16.93 1.33
N ARG A 30 -8.87 -15.99 0.43
CA ARG A 30 -9.71 -15.53 -0.69
C ARG A 30 -11.03 -14.84 -0.31
N GLN A 31 -11.26 -14.55 0.98
CA GLN A 31 -12.45 -13.82 1.46
C GLN A 31 -12.20 -12.30 1.67
N GLY A 32 -11.12 -11.76 1.09
CA GLY A 32 -10.76 -10.34 1.19
C GLY A 32 -9.95 -9.93 2.42
N TYR A 33 -9.79 -10.82 3.42
CA TYR A 33 -9.04 -10.50 4.65
C TYR A 33 -7.56 -10.19 4.42
N GLY A 34 -6.90 -10.86 3.46
CA GLY A 34 -5.51 -10.54 3.11
C GLY A 34 -5.34 -9.11 2.59
N ARG A 35 -6.29 -8.63 1.78
CA ARG A 35 -6.28 -7.25 1.31
C ARG A 35 -6.54 -6.26 2.45
N LEU A 36 -7.42 -6.61 3.38
CA LEU A 36 -7.67 -5.81 4.59
C LEU A 36 -6.36 -5.65 5.40
N LEU A 37 -5.61 -6.73 5.64
CA LEU A 37 -4.33 -6.60 6.37
C LEU A 37 -3.30 -5.72 5.67
N ILE A 38 -3.23 -5.82 4.33
CA ILE A 38 -2.32 -4.97 3.56
C ILE A 38 -2.75 -3.50 3.66
N ASP A 39 -4.05 -3.21 3.55
CA ASP A 39 -4.56 -1.85 3.73
C ASP A 39 -4.29 -1.33 5.15
N PHE A 40 -4.44 -2.18 6.17
CA PHE A 40 -4.17 -1.82 7.56
C PHE A 40 -2.70 -1.49 7.77
N SER A 41 -1.78 -2.27 7.18
CA SER A 41 -0.34 -2.01 7.31
C SER A 41 0.05 -0.66 6.70
N TYR A 42 -0.50 -0.32 5.53
CA TYR A 42 -0.29 0.98 4.90
C TYR A 42 -1.02 2.11 5.65
N LEU A 43 -2.16 1.86 6.30
CA LEU A 43 -2.79 2.83 7.18
C LEU A 43 -1.87 3.20 8.35
N LEU A 44 -1.28 2.21 9.03
CA LEU A 44 -0.30 2.46 10.09
C LEU A 44 0.92 3.22 9.56
N THR A 45 1.44 2.82 8.39
CA THR A 45 2.60 3.47 7.76
C THR A 45 2.32 4.95 7.45
N ARG A 46 1.10 5.27 6.98
CA ARG A 46 0.64 6.66 6.74
C ARG A 46 0.56 7.46 8.04
N VAL A 47 0.03 6.86 9.12
CA VAL A 47 -0.03 7.51 10.44
C VAL A 47 1.37 7.78 11.00
N GLU A 48 2.33 6.86 10.76
CA GLU A 48 3.74 7.06 11.11
C GLU A 48 4.46 8.08 10.23
N LYS A 49 3.83 8.56 9.14
CA LYS A 49 4.44 9.43 8.11
C LYS A 49 5.71 8.84 7.50
N LYS A 50 5.75 7.52 7.37
CA LYS A 50 6.85 6.79 6.72
C LYS A 50 6.43 6.30 5.35
N ILE A 51 7.39 5.76 4.61
CA ILE A 51 7.17 5.04 3.37
C ILE A 51 7.52 3.58 3.66
N GLY A 52 6.67 2.65 3.22
CA GLY A 52 6.80 1.23 3.52
C GLY A 52 6.74 0.33 2.30
N SER A 53 7.44 -0.80 2.41
CA SER A 53 7.37 -1.93 1.48
C SER A 53 7.32 -3.23 2.30
N PRO A 54 6.70 -4.31 1.81
CA PRO A 54 6.79 -5.60 2.47
C PRO A 54 8.23 -6.13 2.48
N GLU A 55 8.57 -6.89 3.52
CA GLU A 55 9.81 -7.67 3.57
C GLU A 55 9.85 -8.71 2.43
N LYS A 56 11.05 -8.94 1.88
CA LYS A 56 11.29 -9.84 0.74
C LYS A 56 12.15 -11.04 1.20
N PRO A 57 11.92 -12.26 0.66
CA PRO A 57 10.97 -12.61 -0.40
C PRO A 57 9.53 -12.76 0.10
N LEU A 58 8.57 -12.30 -0.71
CA LEU A 58 7.15 -12.55 -0.49
C LEU A 58 6.78 -13.98 -0.92
N SER A 59 5.77 -14.57 -0.27
CA SER A 59 5.12 -15.78 -0.78
C SER A 59 4.37 -15.51 -2.08
N ASP A 60 4.14 -16.53 -2.92
CA ASP A 60 3.41 -16.37 -4.20
C ASP A 60 2.04 -15.71 -4.01
N LEU A 61 1.29 -16.16 -2.99
CA LEU A 61 -0.01 -15.59 -2.63
C LEU A 61 0.12 -14.15 -2.11
N GLY A 62 1.18 -13.87 -1.34
CA GLY A 62 1.50 -12.52 -0.88
C GLY A 62 1.78 -11.58 -2.05
N LEU A 63 2.64 -11.99 -2.99
CA LEU A 63 2.98 -11.20 -4.16
C LEU A 63 1.76 -10.87 -5.04
N ILE A 64 0.88 -11.84 -5.27
CA ILE A 64 -0.38 -11.62 -6.00
C ILE A 64 -1.27 -10.62 -5.25
N SER A 65 -1.37 -10.75 -3.92
CA SER A 65 -2.20 -9.89 -3.08
C SER A 65 -1.68 -8.45 -3.06
N TYR A 66 -0.37 -8.25 -2.90
CA TYR A 66 0.27 -6.93 -2.93
C TYR A 66 0.17 -6.27 -4.31
N ARG A 67 0.43 -7.00 -5.40
CA ARG A 67 0.27 -6.47 -6.77
C ARG A 67 -1.17 -6.05 -7.05
N SER A 68 -2.15 -6.86 -6.61
CA SER A 68 -3.56 -6.54 -6.73
C SER A 68 -3.90 -5.28 -5.91
N TYR A 69 -3.43 -5.20 -4.66
CA TYR A 69 -3.62 -4.03 -3.80
C TYR A 69 -3.02 -2.76 -4.41
N TRP A 70 -1.73 -2.75 -4.76
CA TRP A 70 -1.05 -1.58 -5.33
C TRP A 70 -1.69 -1.11 -6.62
N LYS A 71 -2.04 -2.03 -7.53
CA LYS A 71 -2.77 -1.70 -8.76
C LYS A 71 -4.06 -0.96 -8.44
N ASP A 72 -4.78 -1.44 -7.44
CA ASP A 72 -6.08 -0.92 -7.10
C ASP A 72 -6.02 0.49 -6.51
N VAL A 73 -5.15 0.69 -5.52
CA VAL A 73 -4.99 2.00 -4.87
C VAL A 73 -4.34 3.03 -5.81
N LEU A 74 -3.41 2.61 -6.69
CA LEU A 74 -2.81 3.51 -7.68
C LEU A 74 -3.81 3.95 -8.74
N LEU A 75 -4.66 3.04 -9.23
CA LEU A 75 -5.68 3.40 -10.20
C LEU A 75 -6.75 4.30 -9.57
N GLN A 76 -7.12 4.07 -8.30
CA GLN A 76 -7.98 4.97 -7.55
C GLN A 76 -7.39 6.38 -7.47
N TYR A 77 -6.11 6.47 -7.11
CA TYR A 77 -5.38 7.73 -7.04
C TYR A 77 -5.37 8.46 -8.38
N LEU A 78 -4.99 7.76 -9.46
CA LEU A 78 -4.94 8.32 -10.82
C LEU A 78 -6.32 8.73 -11.36
N CYS A 79 -7.40 8.06 -10.93
CA CYS A 79 -8.77 8.46 -11.28
C CYS A 79 -9.12 9.82 -10.68
N ASN A 80 -8.77 10.03 -9.42
CA ASN A 80 -9.09 11.24 -8.65
C ASN A 80 -8.10 12.38 -8.92
N PHE A 81 -6.92 12.07 -9.48
CA PHE A 81 -5.92 13.06 -9.84
C PHE A 81 -6.36 13.92 -11.04
N GLY A 82 -6.58 15.21 -10.79
CA GLY A 82 -6.94 16.22 -11.80
C GLY A 82 -5.76 17.06 -12.32
N GLY A 83 -4.54 16.82 -11.84
CA GLY A 83 -3.36 17.58 -12.25
C GLY A 83 -2.81 17.18 -13.63
N LYS A 84 -1.96 18.04 -14.22
CA LYS A 84 -1.30 17.79 -15.51
C LYS A 84 -0.01 16.98 -15.39
N GLU A 85 0.71 17.13 -14.28
CA GLU A 85 1.98 16.46 -14.02
C GLU A 85 1.93 15.79 -12.65
N ILE A 86 2.46 14.57 -12.58
CA ILE A 86 2.44 13.73 -11.39
C ILE A 86 3.83 13.11 -11.23
N SER A 87 4.41 13.20 -10.03
CA SER A 87 5.71 12.62 -9.74
C SER A 87 5.55 11.35 -8.89
N VAL A 88 6.37 10.34 -9.16
CA VAL A 88 6.39 9.10 -8.36
C VAL A 88 6.69 9.39 -6.89
N LYS A 89 7.51 10.39 -6.61
CA LYS A 89 7.88 10.79 -5.24
C LYS A 89 6.67 11.34 -4.47
N ASP A 90 5.80 12.09 -5.12
CA ASP A 90 4.60 12.64 -4.48
C ASP A 90 3.59 11.52 -4.19
N ILE A 91 3.37 10.62 -5.15
CA ILE A 91 2.55 9.41 -4.95
C ILE A 91 3.09 8.59 -3.77
N SER A 92 4.41 8.37 -3.73
CA SER A 92 5.06 7.59 -2.68
C SER A 92 4.84 8.16 -1.28
N LYS A 93 4.97 9.49 -1.14
CA LYS A 93 4.71 10.19 0.13
C LYS A 93 3.25 10.14 0.54
N GLU A 94 2.33 10.34 -0.41
CA GLU A 94 0.89 10.41 -0.11
C GLU A 94 0.31 9.03 0.22
N MET A 95 0.75 8.00 -0.50
CA MET A 95 0.25 6.64 -0.33
C MET A 95 1.04 5.81 0.69
N ALA A 96 2.19 6.32 1.15
CA ALA A 96 3.16 5.60 1.99
C ALA A 96 3.68 4.28 1.37
N ILE A 97 3.70 4.21 0.03
CA ILE A 97 4.20 3.05 -0.74
C ILE A 97 5.58 3.38 -1.28
N ASP A 98 6.50 2.43 -1.23
CA ASP A 98 7.84 2.60 -1.80
C ASP A 98 7.79 2.94 -3.30
N SER A 99 8.69 3.84 -3.73
CA SER A 99 8.73 4.29 -5.12
C SER A 99 9.02 3.15 -6.10
N TYR A 100 9.77 2.12 -5.69
CA TYR A 100 10.01 0.93 -6.50
C TYR A 100 8.73 0.15 -6.77
N ASP A 101 7.89 -0.04 -5.76
CA ASP A 101 6.62 -0.76 -5.86
C ASP A 101 5.61 0.00 -6.75
N ILE A 102 5.62 1.34 -6.68
CA ILE A 102 4.84 2.21 -7.57
C ILE A 102 5.33 2.09 -9.01
N VAL A 103 6.64 2.22 -9.24
CA VAL A 103 7.22 2.14 -10.59
C VAL A 103 6.95 0.78 -11.22
N SER A 104 7.21 -0.31 -10.50
CA SER A 104 6.97 -1.67 -11.00
C SER A 104 5.49 -1.92 -11.32
N THR A 105 4.57 -1.37 -10.51
CA THR A 105 3.13 -1.47 -10.79
C THR A 105 2.72 -0.65 -12.01
N LEU A 106 3.20 0.58 -12.16
CA LEU A 106 2.92 1.42 -13.33
C LEU A 106 3.52 0.83 -14.62
N GLN A 107 4.70 0.19 -14.53
CA GLN A 107 5.29 -0.56 -15.62
C GLN A 107 4.44 -1.78 -16.01
N ALA A 108 3.95 -2.54 -15.03
CA ALA A 108 3.05 -3.69 -15.27
C ALA A 108 1.72 -3.28 -15.92
N LEU A 109 1.24 -2.06 -15.66
CA LEU A 109 0.06 -1.48 -16.33
C LEU A 109 0.38 -0.87 -17.71
N GLY A 110 1.66 -0.82 -18.10
CA GLY A 110 2.12 -0.12 -19.30
C GLY A 110 1.80 1.38 -19.27
N MET A 111 1.69 1.96 -18.07
CA MET A 111 1.41 3.38 -17.81
C MET A 111 2.69 4.16 -17.45
N MET A 112 3.86 3.53 -17.49
CA MET A 112 5.16 4.17 -17.28
C MET A 112 5.96 4.19 -18.58
N LYS A 113 6.46 5.36 -18.99
CA LYS A 113 7.43 5.51 -20.08
C LYS A 113 8.65 6.30 -19.64
N TYR A 114 9.80 6.01 -20.24
CA TYR A 114 11.00 6.80 -20.08
C TYR A 114 11.19 7.68 -21.32
N TRP A 115 11.32 8.99 -21.12
CA TRP A 115 11.45 9.96 -22.20
C TRP A 115 12.42 11.08 -21.80
N LYS A 116 13.46 11.29 -22.62
CA LYS A 116 14.48 12.34 -22.43
C LYS A 116 15.03 12.43 -20.99
N GLY A 117 15.35 11.29 -20.38
CA GLY A 117 15.88 11.27 -19.01
C GLY A 117 14.83 11.33 -17.90
N LYS A 118 13.53 11.42 -18.23
CA LYS A 118 12.44 11.53 -17.26
C LYS A 118 11.48 10.36 -17.36
N HIS A 119 10.98 9.91 -16.21
CA HIS A 119 9.86 9.00 -16.14
C HIS A 119 8.55 9.77 -16.30
N ILE A 120 7.74 9.38 -17.29
CA ILE A 120 6.44 9.96 -17.59
C ILE A 120 5.37 8.92 -17.29
N ILE A 121 4.39 9.30 -16.48
CA ILE A 121 3.20 8.50 -16.21
C ILE A 121 2.14 8.83 -17.26
N LEU A 122 1.68 7.83 -17.98
CA LEU A 122 0.64 7.93 -19.00
C LEU A 122 -0.69 7.43 -18.44
N LYS A 123 -1.68 8.32 -18.35
CA LYS A 123 -3.05 7.96 -18.02
C LYS A 123 -3.74 7.32 -19.22
N LYS A 124 -3.67 5.99 -19.28
CA LYS A 124 -4.39 5.14 -20.24
C LYS A 124 -5.88 5.10 -19.93
N GLN A 125 -6.70 5.62 -20.83
CA GLN A 125 -8.14 5.75 -20.64
C GLN A 125 -8.84 4.39 -20.55
N ASP A 126 -8.42 3.42 -21.38
CA ASP A 126 -8.86 2.02 -21.35
C ASP A 126 -8.65 1.37 -19.97
N VAL A 127 -7.46 1.54 -19.38
CA VAL A 127 -7.14 0.98 -18.06
C VAL A 127 -7.97 1.62 -16.95
N ILE A 128 -8.26 2.91 -17.08
CA ILE A 128 -9.06 3.69 -16.13
C ILE A 128 -10.54 3.32 -16.22
N ASP A 129 -11.08 3.16 -17.43
CA ASP A 129 -12.48 2.79 -17.62
C ASP A 129 -12.74 1.35 -17.16
N ASP A 130 -11.83 0.43 -17.48
CA ASP A 130 -11.81 -0.92 -16.93
C ASP A 130 -11.81 -0.94 -15.40
N TYR A 131 -11.04 -0.03 -14.78
CA TYR A 131 -11.01 0.11 -13.33
C TYR A 131 -12.36 0.60 -12.79
N LYS A 132 -12.94 1.66 -13.38
CA LYS A 132 -14.25 2.19 -12.99
C LYS A 132 -15.34 1.12 -13.09
N ASP A 133 -15.34 0.32 -14.15
CA ASP A 133 -16.33 -0.75 -14.34
C ASP A 133 -16.11 -1.93 -13.39
N ARG A 134 -14.86 -2.21 -12.99
CA ARG A 134 -14.59 -3.14 -11.88
C ARG A 134 -15.11 -2.59 -10.55
N VAL A 135 -14.91 -1.30 -10.28
CA VAL A 135 -15.37 -0.65 -9.04
C VAL A 135 -16.89 -0.66 -8.96
N LYS A 136 -17.61 -0.35 -10.04
CA LYS A 136 -19.09 -0.43 -10.09
C LYS A 136 -19.63 -1.84 -9.79
N ARG A 137 -18.88 -2.88 -10.17
CA ARG A 137 -19.22 -4.28 -9.92
C ARG A 137 -18.83 -4.78 -8.53
N ARG A 138 -18.18 -3.95 -7.70
CA ARG A 138 -17.88 -4.32 -6.31
C ARG A 138 -19.19 -4.43 -5.54
N GLY A 139 -19.59 -5.67 -5.29
CA GLY A 139 -20.71 -5.98 -4.42
C GLY A 139 -20.38 -5.74 -2.95
N PRO A 140 -21.32 -6.04 -2.04
CA PRO A 140 -21.17 -5.86 -0.59
C PRO A 140 -20.05 -6.69 0.07
N VAL A 141 -19.38 -7.55 -0.71
CA VAL A 141 -18.29 -8.43 -0.26
C VAL A 141 -16.95 -7.69 -0.20
N TYR A 142 -16.84 -6.52 -0.83
CA TYR A 142 -15.60 -5.76 -0.85
C TYR A 142 -15.41 -5.04 0.49
N LYS A 143 -14.39 -5.47 1.24
CA LYS A 143 -14.05 -4.98 2.58
C LYS A 143 -13.01 -3.87 2.47
N GLU A 144 -13.34 -2.70 3.00
CA GLU A 144 -12.41 -1.57 3.17
C GLU A 144 -12.21 -1.28 4.65
N ILE A 145 -11.05 -0.72 4.98
CA ILE A 145 -10.80 -0.22 6.32
C ILE A 145 -11.33 1.20 6.40
N ASP A 146 -12.12 1.46 7.43
CA ASP A 146 -12.47 2.81 7.82
C ASP A 146 -11.30 3.42 8.63
N PRO A 147 -10.60 4.45 8.11
CA PRO A 147 -9.51 5.11 8.81
C PRO A 147 -9.96 5.78 10.12
N GLU A 148 -11.23 6.21 10.22
CA GLU A 148 -11.77 6.91 11.39
C GLU A 148 -11.92 5.97 12.60
N CYS A 149 -12.01 4.68 12.34
CA CYS A 149 -12.07 3.65 13.37
C CYS A 149 -10.69 3.31 13.97
N LEU A 150 -9.58 3.84 13.43
CA LEU A 150 -8.24 3.56 13.94
C LEU A 150 -7.94 4.38 15.21
N LYS A 151 -7.94 3.71 16.36
CA LYS A 151 -7.48 4.26 17.65
C LYS A 151 -6.09 3.74 17.97
N TRP A 152 -5.07 4.32 17.32
CA TRP A 152 -3.68 3.93 17.51
C TRP A 152 -2.76 5.14 17.38
N ASN A 153 -1.72 5.19 18.22
CA ASN A 153 -0.66 6.18 18.17
C ASN A 153 0.69 5.49 18.03
N PRO A 154 1.62 6.05 17.23
CA PRO A 154 2.94 5.48 17.06
C PRO A 154 3.70 5.44 18.39
N PHE A 155 4.50 4.39 18.58
CA PHE A 155 5.35 4.26 19.75
C PHE A 155 6.35 5.41 19.80
N GLN A 156 6.29 6.20 20.87
CA GLN A 156 7.28 7.23 21.14
C GLN A 156 8.34 6.63 22.08
N PRO A 157 9.62 6.51 21.65
CA PRO A 157 10.66 6.13 22.58
C PRO A 157 10.73 7.17 23.72
N PRO A 158 11.01 6.76 24.96
CA PRO A 158 11.20 7.69 26.06
C PRO A 158 12.27 8.72 25.66
N LYS A 159 12.00 10.01 25.91
CA LYS A 159 13.02 11.05 25.71
C LYS A 159 14.21 10.70 26.61
N THR A 160 15.34 10.35 26.01
CA THR A 160 16.60 10.25 26.76
C THR A 160 16.83 11.60 27.43
N PRO A 161 17.06 11.68 28.75
CA PRO A 161 17.45 12.93 29.37
C PRO A 161 18.69 13.43 28.64
N SER A 162 18.59 14.63 28.06
CA SER A 162 19.75 15.34 27.54
C SER A 162 20.77 15.40 28.66
N ALA A 163 21.94 14.78 28.47
CA ALA A 163 23.06 14.98 29.36
C ALA A 163 23.36 16.48 29.39
N SER A 164 22.98 17.13 30.48
CA SER A 164 23.43 18.46 30.81
C SER A 164 24.86 18.36 31.34
N ASN A 165 25.76 19.07 30.66
CA ASN A 165 27.19 19.33 30.92
C ASN A 165 28.19 18.27 30.47
#